data_AF-A0A5E3WMQ5-F1
#
_entry.id   AF-A0A5E3WMQ5-F1
#
_cell.length_a   1.000
_cell.length_b   1.000
_cell.length_c   1.000
_cell.angle_alpha   90.00
_cell.angle_beta   90.00
_cell.angle_gamma   90.00
#
_symmetry.space_group_name_H-M   'P 1'
#
loop_
_entity.id
_entity.type
_entity.pdbx_description
1 polymer ?
#
loop_
_entity_poly.entity_id
_entity_poly.type
_entity_poly.pdbx_seq_one_letter_code
_entity_poly.pdbx_strand_id
1 'polypeptide(L)'
;MSKSPESYHYLSLACEPPITDEITLRLALQDALTATFGLVYAGAPIDVRSMSSRGKAGREVVVIRVASGDVRRITAAVTAYNTPGRSRLSVVEDTVTVPAEDISAVPDVNAVHE
;
A
#
# COMPACT_ATOMS: atom_id res chain seq x y z
N MET A 1 -3.59 29.46 3.86
CA MET A 1 -4.33 28.21 3.58
C MET A 1 -3.63 27.10 4.35
N SER A 2 -4.15 26.74 5.53
CA SER A 2 -3.67 25.57 6.27
C SER A 2 -4.13 24.32 5.52
N LYS A 3 -3.19 23.54 4.97
CA LYS A 3 -3.48 22.17 4.51
C LYS A 3 -4.11 21.45 5.70
N SER A 4 -5.35 20.98 5.56
CA SER A 4 -5.90 19.98 6.47
C SER A 4 -4.90 18.83 6.57
N PRO A 5 -4.73 18.19 7.75
CA PRO A 5 -3.87 17.01 7.84
C PRO A 5 -4.31 16.04 6.74
N GLU A 6 -3.42 15.74 5.79
CA GLU A 6 -3.72 14.85 4.68
C GLU A 6 -4.21 13.54 5.30
N SER A 7 -5.47 13.21 5.07
CA SER A 7 -6.03 11.96 5.56
C SER A 7 -5.40 10.83 4.74
N TYR A 8 -4.82 9.84 5.40
CA TYR A 8 -4.21 8.68 4.75
C TYR A 8 -5.06 7.44 4.97
N HIS A 9 -4.98 6.52 4.02
CA HIS A 9 -5.48 5.16 4.16
C HIS A 9 -4.32 4.18 4.09
N TYR A 10 -4.52 3.03 4.71
CA TYR A 10 -3.65 1.88 4.70
C TYR A 10 -4.35 0.78 3.92
N LEU A 11 -3.71 0.33 2.84
CA LEU A 11 -4.18 -0.78 2.03
C LEU A 11 -3.29 -2.00 2.25
N SER A 12 -3.90 -3.12 2.63
CA SER A 12 -3.24 -4.41 2.67
C SER A 12 -3.41 -5.11 1.33
N LEU A 13 -2.33 -5.42 0.64
CA LEU A 13 -2.34 -6.07 -0.66
C LEU A 13 -1.81 -7.49 -0.58
N ALA A 14 -2.48 -8.43 -1.22
CA ALA A 14 -1.95 -9.77 -1.47
C ALA A 14 -1.36 -9.83 -2.88
N CYS A 15 -0.18 -10.45 -2.99
CA CYS A 15 0.59 -10.60 -4.22
C CYS A 15 0.73 -12.09 -4.58
N GLU A 16 0.41 -12.48 -5.82
CA GLU A 16 0.58 -13.85 -6.33
C GLU A 16 1.25 -13.87 -7.71
N PRO A 17 2.49 -14.38 -7.86
CA PRO A 17 3.39 -14.84 -6.79
C PRO A 17 3.81 -13.71 -5.82
N PRO A 18 4.31 -14.06 -4.61
CA PRO A 18 4.75 -13.08 -3.62
C PRO A 18 5.81 -12.11 -4.17
N ILE A 19 5.72 -10.85 -3.76
CA ILE A 19 6.74 -9.83 -4.05
C ILE A 19 7.48 -9.56 -2.75
N THR A 20 8.80 -9.80 -2.74
CA THR A 20 9.62 -9.75 -1.52
C THR A 20 10.44 -8.47 -1.39
N ASP A 21 10.43 -7.60 -2.40
CA ASP A 21 11.18 -6.34 -2.40
C ASP A 21 10.31 -5.13 -2.78
N GLU A 22 10.62 -4.02 -2.14
CA GLU A 22 9.85 -2.78 -2.24
C GLU A 22 9.91 -2.17 -3.66
N ILE A 23 11.03 -2.34 -4.35
CA ILE A 23 11.26 -1.78 -5.69
C ILE A 23 10.32 -2.46 -6.69
N THR A 24 10.25 -3.79 -6.67
CA THR A 24 9.35 -4.56 -7.53
C THR A 24 7.89 -4.26 -7.22
N LEU A 25 7.53 -4.07 -5.95
CA LEU A 25 6.16 -3.69 -5.57
C LEU A 25 5.80 -2.31 -6.12
N ARG A 26 6.68 -1.32 -5.94
CA ARG A 26 6.48 0.04 -6.46
C ARG A 26 6.37 0.05 -7.98
N LEU A 27 7.23 -0.70 -8.66
CA LEU A 27 7.16 -0.84 -10.12
C LEU A 27 5.84 -1.48 -10.55
N ALA A 28 5.39 -2.55 -9.89
CA ALA A 28 4.11 -3.19 -10.21
C ALA A 28 2.91 -2.25 -10.00
N LEU A 29 2.92 -1.43 -8.94
CA LEU A 29 1.88 -0.43 -8.70
C LEU A 29 1.92 0.71 -9.72
N GLN A 30 3.11 1.16 -10.13
CA GLN A 30 3.27 2.15 -11.19
C GLN A 30 2.79 1.62 -12.54
N ASP A 31 3.14 0.37 -12.88
CA ASP A 31 2.67 -0.32 -14.08
C ASP A 31 1.14 -0.44 -14.08
N ALA A 32 0.55 -0.82 -12.94
CA ALA A 32 -0.90 -0.90 -12.76
C ALA A 32 -1.60 0.46 -12.96
N LEU A 33 -1.07 1.51 -12.35
CA LEU A 33 -1.60 2.88 -12.49
C LEU A 33 -1.46 3.38 -13.92
N THR A 34 -0.32 3.12 -14.56
CA THR A 34 -0.07 3.50 -15.96
C THR A 34 -1.01 2.77 -16.91
N ALA A 35 -1.19 1.45 -16.72
CA ALA A 35 -2.09 0.66 -17.55
C ALA A 35 -3.56 1.09 -17.42
N THR A 36 -3.97 1.53 -16.23
CA THR A 36 -5.38 1.86 -15.95
C THR A 36 -5.72 3.33 -16.26
N PHE A 37 -4.79 4.26 -15.97
CA PHE A 37 -5.07 5.70 -16.01
C PHE A 37 -4.06 6.52 -16.83
N GLY A 38 -3.06 5.87 -17.43
CA GLY A 38 -1.98 6.54 -18.16
C GLY A 38 -0.97 7.27 -17.28
N LEU A 39 -0.07 8.01 -17.94
CA LEU A 39 1.11 8.61 -17.30
C LEU A 39 0.80 9.68 -16.25
N VAL A 40 -0.36 10.35 -16.34
CA VAL A 40 -0.73 11.44 -15.42
C VAL A 40 -0.83 10.96 -13.97
N TYR A 41 -1.25 9.71 -13.78
CA TYR A 41 -1.45 9.12 -12.45
C TYR A 41 -0.44 8.04 -12.08
N ALA A 42 0.53 7.77 -12.97
CA ALA A 42 1.59 6.79 -12.74
C ALA A 42 2.50 7.16 -11.56
N GLY A 43 2.62 8.46 -11.25
CA GLY A 43 3.46 8.99 -10.17
C GLY A 43 2.74 9.23 -8.84
N ALA A 44 1.61 8.57 -8.57
CA ALA A 44 0.90 8.76 -7.31
C ALA A 44 1.83 8.46 -6.11
N PRO A 45 1.85 9.32 -5.07
CA PRO A 45 2.70 9.11 -3.91
C PRO A 45 2.20 7.90 -3.10
N ILE A 46 2.94 6.79 -3.19
CA ILE A 46 2.68 5.55 -2.44
C ILE A 46 3.84 5.35 -1.48
N ASP A 47 3.53 5.06 -0.23
CA ASP A 47 4.50 4.80 0.81
C ASP A 47 4.38 3.36 1.29
N VAL A 48 5.42 2.54 1.12
CA VAL A 48 5.39 1.13 1.50
C VAL A 48 5.78 1.01 2.97
N ARG A 49 4.88 0.45 3.77
CA ARG A 49 5.00 0.39 5.23
C ARG A 49 5.56 -0.94 5.71
N SER A 50 5.10 -2.03 5.09
CA SER A 50 5.58 -3.38 5.37
C SER A 50 5.56 -4.24 4.10
N MET A 51 6.63 -5.01 3.89
CA MET A 51 6.82 -5.90 2.75
C MET A 51 6.38 -7.35 3.00
N SER A 52 6.14 -7.72 4.26
CA SER A 52 5.68 -9.06 4.62
C SER A 52 5.00 -8.98 5.96
N SER A 53 3.69 -9.10 5.91
CA SER A 53 2.82 -8.89 7.04
C SER A 53 1.76 -9.98 7.08
N ARG A 54 1.40 -10.49 8.26
CA ARG A 54 0.41 -11.56 8.37
C ARG A 54 -0.98 -10.94 8.50
N GLY A 55 -1.66 -10.76 7.37
CA GLY A 55 -2.99 -10.19 7.32
C GLY A 55 -4.01 -10.98 8.15
N LYS A 56 -5.16 -10.36 8.44
CA LYS A 56 -6.24 -10.95 9.27
C LYS A 56 -6.68 -12.36 8.88
N ALA A 57 -6.56 -12.73 7.60
CA ALA A 57 -6.87 -14.06 7.07
C ALA A 57 -5.70 -15.06 7.18
N GLY A 58 -4.63 -14.73 7.90
CA GLY A 58 -3.43 -15.56 8.06
C GLY A 58 -2.52 -15.62 6.84
N ARG A 59 -2.75 -14.76 5.84
CA ARG A 59 -2.05 -14.71 4.56
C ARG A 59 -1.02 -13.59 4.53
N GLU A 60 0.09 -13.79 3.84
CA GLU A 60 1.09 -12.75 3.61
C GLU A 60 0.52 -11.61 2.77
N VAL A 61 0.64 -10.40 3.29
CA VAL A 61 0.21 -9.14 2.67
C VAL A 61 1.31 -8.10 2.79
N VAL A 62 1.33 -7.16 1.85
CA VAL A 62 2.11 -5.93 1.93
C VAL A 62 1.19 -4.80 2.37
N VAL A 63 1.68 -3.89 3.20
CA VAL A 63 0.91 -2.73 3.65
C VAL A 63 1.46 -1.48 2.97
N ILE A 64 0.59 -0.74 2.29
CA ILE A 64 0.92 0.56 1.70
C ILE A 64 0.07 1.65 2.32
N ARG A 65 0.64 2.84 2.46
CA ARG A 65 -0.04 4.06 2.87
C ARG A 65 -0.22 4.97 1.67
N VAL A 66 -1.43 5.47 1.51
CA VAL A 66 -1.86 6.25 0.35
C VAL A 66 -2.68 7.47 0.80
N ALA A 67 -2.61 8.57 0.06
CA ALA A 67 -3.46 9.73 0.33
C ALA A 67 -4.93 9.39 0.05
N SER A 68 -5.86 9.88 0.87
CA SER A 68 -7.31 9.59 0.72
C SER A 68 -7.85 9.91 -0.67
N GLY A 69 -7.32 10.95 -1.32
CA GLY A 69 -7.69 11.34 -2.68
C GLY A 69 -7.31 10.32 -3.77
N ASP A 70 -6.38 9.43 -3.47
CA ASP A 70 -5.82 8.46 -4.42
C ASP A 70 -6.26 7.01 -4.15
N VAL A 71 -6.86 6.72 -2.98
CA VAL A 71 -7.29 5.38 -2.56
C VAL A 71 -8.10 4.67 -3.63
N ARG A 72 -9.18 5.31 -4.09
CA ARG A 72 -10.10 4.70 -5.06
C ARG A 72 -9.39 4.39 -6.38
N ARG A 73 -8.45 5.24 -6.77
CA ARG A 73 -7.67 5.08 -8.00
C ARG A 73 -6.69 3.92 -7.87
N ILE A 74 -5.98 3.83 -6.75
CA ILE A 74 -5.03 2.75 -6.47
C ILE A 74 -5.78 1.42 -6.38
N THR A 75 -6.89 1.36 -5.64
CA THR A 75 -7.73 0.16 -5.54
C THR A 75 -8.25 -0.29 -6.91
N ALA A 76 -8.72 0.65 -7.74
CA ALA A 76 -9.17 0.34 -9.10
C ALA A 76 -8.02 -0.19 -9.99
N ALA A 77 -6.86 0.47 -9.96
CA ALA A 77 -5.68 0.05 -10.73
C ALA A 77 -5.19 -1.34 -10.31
N VAL A 78 -5.05 -1.59 -9.01
CA VAL A 78 -4.67 -2.90 -8.46
C VAL A 78 -5.65 -3.99 -8.90
N THR A 79 -6.95 -3.71 -8.83
CA THR A 79 -7.99 -4.70 -9.19
C THR A 79 -8.01 -5.00 -10.69
N ALA A 80 -7.77 -3.98 -11.53
CA ALA A 80 -7.73 -4.13 -12.99
C ALA A 80 -6.41 -4.72 -13.50
N TYR A 81 -5.33 -4.65 -12.71
CA TYR A 81 -4.01 -5.09 -13.12
C TYR A 81 -3.90 -6.62 -13.16
N ASN A 82 -4.05 -7.15 -14.37
CA ASN A 82 -3.92 -8.58 -14.66
C ASN A 82 -3.04 -8.78 -15.88
N THR A 83 -1.72 -8.58 -15.69
CA THR A 83 -0.72 -8.74 -16.75
C THR A 83 -0.13 -10.15 -16.69
N PRO A 84 -0.20 -10.94 -17.78
CA PRO A 84 0.41 -12.27 -17.83
C PRO A 84 1.91 -12.22 -17.50
N GLY A 85 2.37 -13.17 -16.68
CA GLY A 85 3.78 -13.25 -16.26
C GLY A 85 4.20 -12.24 -15.18
N ARG A 86 3.25 -11.47 -14.61
CA ARG A 86 3.48 -10.59 -13.46
C ARG A 86 2.70 -11.09 -12.24
N SER A 87 3.10 -10.61 -11.06
CA SER A 87 2.34 -10.84 -9.83
C SER A 87 0.97 -10.17 -9.91
N ARG A 88 -0.07 -10.97 -9.67
CA ARG A 88 -1.42 -10.50 -9.46
C ARG A 88 -1.49 -9.78 -8.12
N LEU A 89 -1.95 -8.54 -8.15
CA LEU A 89 -2.18 -7.73 -6.96
C LEU A 89 -3.67 -7.79 -6.60
N SER A 90 -3.98 -7.78 -5.31
CA SER A 90 -5.36 -7.75 -4.83
C SER A 90 -5.45 -6.99 -3.52
N VAL A 91 -6.47 -6.14 -3.36
CA VAL A 91 -6.72 -5.45 -2.10
C VAL A 91 -7.44 -6.41 -1.15
N VAL A 92 -6.83 -6.67 0.00
CA VAL A 92 -7.37 -7.51 1.07
C VAL A 92 -8.13 -6.65 2.08
N GLU A 93 -7.59 -5.48 2.40
CA GLU A 93 -8.16 -4.58 3.40
C GLU A 93 -7.88 -3.11 3.03
N ASP A 94 -8.83 -2.24 3.35
CA ASP A 94 -8.73 -0.78 3.29
C ASP A 94 -9.16 -0.22 4.66
N THR A 95 -8.26 0.51 5.33
CA THR A 95 -8.54 1.11 6.63
C THR A 95 -7.88 2.48 6.78
N VAL A 96 -8.46 3.34 7.61
CA VAL A 96 -7.89 4.64 8.00
C VAL A 96 -7.02 4.56 9.26
N THR A 97 -7.04 3.42 9.95
CA THR A 97 -6.23 3.18 11.14
C THR A 97 -4.94 2.45 10.78
N VAL A 98 -3.83 2.84 11.39
CA VAL A 98 -2.56 2.11 11.27
C VAL A 98 -2.80 0.62 11.60
N PRO A 99 -2.53 -0.31 10.67
CA PRO A 99 -2.68 -1.73 10.94
C PRO A 99 -1.76 -2.15 12.09
N ALA A 100 -2.17 -3.13 12.90
CA ALA A 100 -1.36 -3.62 14.01
C ALA A 100 0.03 -4.14 13.59
N GLU A 101 0.13 -4.47 12.31
CA GLU A 101 1.29 -5.06 11.67
C GLU A 101 2.29 -3.98 11.15
N ASP A 102 1.89 -2.71 11.15
CA ASP A 102 2.72 -1.52 10.89
C ASP A 102 3.32 -0.92 12.19
N ILE A 103 3.07 -1.55 13.36
CA ILE A 103 3.51 -1.02 14.67
C ILE A 103 5.03 -1.20 14.90
N SER A 104 5.78 -1.89 14.03
CA SER A 104 7.25 -2.06 14.24
C SER A 104 8.07 -0.78 14.03
N ALA A 105 7.45 0.36 13.72
CA ALA A 105 8.12 1.63 13.44
C ALA A 105 7.68 2.80 14.35
N VAL A 106 6.94 2.57 15.42
CA VAL A 106 6.70 3.61 16.44
C VAL A 106 7.80 3.51 17.49
N PRO A 107 8.83 4.38 17.50
CA PRO A 107 9.70 4.48 18.66
C PRO A 107 8.81 4.90 19.85
N ASP A 108 8.86 4.09 20.89
CA ASP A 108 8.18 4.36 22.15
C ASP A 108 8.67 5.70 22.70
N VAL A 109 7.85 6.75 22.56
CA VAL A 109 8.21 8.11 22.99
C VAL A 109 8.10 8.27 24.51
N ASN A 110 7.80 7.21 25.27
CA ASN A 110 7.69 7.23 26.73
C ASN A 110 8.86 6.58 27.47
N ALA A 111 9.96 6.22 26.81
CA ALA A 111 11.17 5.71 27.49
C ALA A 111 12.06 6.83 28.10
N VAL A 112 11.48 7.95 28.52
CA VAL A 112 12.19 9.01 29.26
C VAL A 112 11.39 9.39 30.49
N HIS A 113 11.41 8.53 31.50
CA HIS A 113 11.41 8.89 32.92
C HIS A 113 11.45 7.59 33.73
N GLU A 114 12.63 7.21 34.21
CA GLU A 114 12.95 6.95 35.62
C GLU A 114 14.45 6.63 35.78
#